data_AF-A0A0C3HHG6-F1
#
_entry.id   AF-A0A0C3HHG6-F1
#
_cell.length_a   1.000
_cell.length_b   1.000
_cell.length_c   1.000
_cell.angle_alpha   90.00
_cell.angle_beta   90.00
_cell.angle_gamma   90.00
#
_symmetry.space_group_name_H-M   'P 1'
#
loop_
_entity.id
_entity.type
_entity.pdbx_description
1 polymer ?
#
loop_
_entity_poly.entity_id
_entity_poly.type
_entity_poly.pdbx_seq_one_letter_code
_entity_poly.pdbx_strand_id
1 'polypeptide(L)'
;MTEVFHWSRSWNGIEKHYHEVLHLLEGVLLYVFRGLAKRCKDEIATVRAIYPSEEFLLAQEGKEVRLNFAEARKLLREEGPPEFANVRDDEDMSTAQEKALGALIRKKYNTDFYVLDKFPISSLLFYATPGSENPEAANAYDFSMRG
;
A
#
# COMPACT_ATOMS: atom_id res chain seq x y z
N MET A 1 18.09 -25.61 36.02
CA MET A 1 18.52 -25.76 34.62
C MET A 1 17.29 -25.57 33.75
N THR A 2 17.07 -24.34 33.30
CA THR A 2 16.04 -24.02 32.29
C THR A 2 16.78 -23.28 31.20
N GLU A 3 17.08 -23.99 30.11
CA GLU A 3 17.66 -23.41 28.92
C GLU A 3 16.65 -22.43 28.32
N VAL A 4 17.01 -21.15 28.34
CA VAL A 4 16.34 -20.12 27.56
C VAL A 4 16.82 -20.31 26.13
N PHE A 5 15.94 -20.78 25.25
CA PHE A 5 16.19 -20.85 23.81
C PHE A 5 16.61 -19.46 23.30
N HIS A 6 17.92 -19.26 23.11
CA HIS A 6 18.46 -18.17 22.33
C HIS A 6 18.21 -18.51 20.86
N TRP A 7 17.20 -17.88 20.26
CA TRP A 7 17.06 -17.83 18.82
C TRP A 7 18.25 -17.05 18.26
N SER A 8 19.30 -17.75 17.85
CA SER A 8 20.43 -17.16 17.14
C SER A 8 19.94 -16.62 15.80
N ARG A 9 20.15 -15.33 15.60
CA ARG A 9 20.02 -14.59 14.34
C ARG A 9 20.60 -15.37 13.16
N SER A 10 19.75 -15.84 12.26
CA SER A 10 20.12 -16.14 10.87
C SER A 10 18.91 -15.96 9.96
N TRP A 11 18.42 -14.73 9.86
CA TRP A 11 17.56 -14.27 8.78
C TRP A 11 18.22 -13.03 8.18
N ASN A 12 19.01 -13.22 7.13
CA ASN A 12 19.65 -12.14 6.36
C ASN A 12 18.68 -11.61 5.28
N GLY A 13 17.43 -11.34 5.64
CA GLY A 13 16.41 -10.90 4.69
C GLY A 13 16.29 -9.37 4.58
N ILE A 14 16.71 -8.64 5.61
CA ILE A 14 16.65 -7.18 5.70
C ILE A 14 18.00 -6.72 6.26
N GLU A 15 18.81 -6.07 5.44
CA GLU A 15 20.18 -5.69 5.84
C GLU A 15 20.19 -4.35 6.56
N LYS A 16 19.35 -3.39 6.12
CA LYS A 16 19.37 -2.00 6.63
C LYS A 16 17.99 -1.44 6.95
N HIS A 17 17.00 -1.65 6.08
CA HIS A 17 15.68 -1.02 6.24
C HIS A 17 14.54 -1.87 5.66
N TYR A 18 13.35 -1.86 6.28
CA TYR A 18 12.20 -2.64 5.80
C TYR A 18 11.76 -2.26 4.38
N HIS A 19 12.15 -1.08 3.89
CA HIS A 19 11.94 -0.68 2.49
C HIS A 19 12.60 -1.62 1.50
N GLU A 20 13.64 -2.39 1.88
CA GLU A 20 14.18 -3.46 1.03
C GLU A 20 13.11 -4.49 0.68
N VAL A 21 12.32 -4.90 1.69
CA VAL A 21 11.22 -5.85 1.49
C VAL A 21 10.05 -5.17 0.80
N LEU A 22 9.70 -3.94 1.18
CA LEU A 22 8.64 -3.18 0.52
C LEU A 22 8.92 -3.08 -0.99
N HIS A 23 10.11 -2.62 -1.39
CA HIS A 23 10.47 -2.47 -2.80
C HIS A 23 10.55 -3.80 -3.54
N LEU A 24 11.02 -4.87 -2.88
CA LEU A 24 11.01 -6.21 -3.46
C LEU A 24 9.58 -6.67 -3.77
N LEU A 25 8.68 -6.59 -2.79
CA LEU A 25 7.28 -7.02 -2.94
C LEU A 25 6.53 -6.16 -3.96
N GLU A 26 6.74 -4.84 -3.93
CA GLU A 26 6.21 -3.92 -4.93
C GLU A 26 6.68 -4.30 -6.34
N GLY A 27 7.97 -4.57 -6.50
CA GLY A 27 8.56 -5.00 -7.77
C GLY A 27 7.95 -6.31 -8.29
N VAL A 28 7.69 -7.29 -7.40
CA VAL A 28 7.01 -8.54 -7.75
C VAL A 28 5.58 -8.26 -8.24
N LEU A 29 4.80 -7.44 -7.52
CA LEU A 29 3.43 -7.11 -7.91
C LEU A 29 3.39 -6.37 -9.26
N LEU A 30 4.25 -5.38 -9.45
CA LEU A 30 4.37 -4.65 -10.72
C LEU A 30 4.79 -5.57 -11.87
N TYR A 31 5.71 -6.50 -11.64
CA TYR A 31 6.10 -7.50 -12.64
C TYR A 31 4.90 -8.39 -13.04
N VAL A 32 4.11 -8.84 -12.07
CA VAL A 32 2.89 -9.63 -12.31
C VAL A 32 1.89 -8.82 -13.14
N PHE A 33 1.55 -7.59 -12.72
CA PHE A 33 0.53 -6.77 -13.41
C PHE A 33 0.93 -6.43 -14.85
N ARG A 34 2.19 -5.99 -15.06
CA ARG A 34 2.72 -5.73 -16.42
C ARG A 34 2.73 -7.01 -17.26
N GLY A 35 3.05 -8.14 -16.63
CA GLY A 35 3.04 -9.46 -17.25
C GLY A 35 1.65 -9.89 -17.72
N LEU A 36 0.62 -9.72 -16.88
CA LEU A 36 -0.77 -10.02 -17.21
C LEU A 36 -1.27 -9.14 -18.37
N ALA A 37 -1.03 -7.83 -18.31
CA ALA A 37 -1.40 -6.90 -19.37
C ALA A 37 -0.72 -7.22 -20.72
N LYS A 38 0.49 -7.80 -20.69
CA LYS A 38 1.22 -8.18 -21.91
C LYS A 38 0.79 -9.54 -22.46
N ARG A 39 0.63 -10.54 -21.60
CA ARG A 39 0.53 -11.96 -21.99
C ARG A 39 -0.89 -12.54 -21.93
N CYS A 40 -1.80 -11.89 -21.23
CA CYS A 40 -3.14 -12.43 -20.95
C CYS A 40 -4.26 -11.49 -21.47
N LYS A 41 -4.02 -10.81 -22.60
CA LYS A 41 -4.96 -9.80 -23.13
C LYS A 41 -6.31 -10.40 -23.52
N ASP A 42 -6.28 -11.59 -24.12
CA ASP A 42 -7.48 -12.26 -24.61
C ASP A 42 -8.31 -12.83 -23.45
N GLU A 43 -7.66 -13.36 -22.42
CA GLU A 43 -8.31 -13.81 -21.19
C GLU A 43 -8.93 -12.63 -20.42
N ILE A 44 -8.20 -11.51 -20.31
CA ILE A 44 -8.74 -10.28 -19.70
C ILE A 44 -9.95 -9.77 -20.49
N ALA A 45 -9.88 -9.75 -21.83
CA ALA A 45 -11.01 -9.34 -22.67
C ALA A 45 -12.22 -10.26 -22.50
N THR A 46 -11.98 -11.58 -22.39
CA THR A 46 -13.02 -12.59 -22.16
C THR A 46 -13.74 -12.35 -20.84
N VAL A 47 -13.00 -12.13 -19.74
CA VAL A 47 -13.61 -11.81 -18.43
C VAL A 47 -14.35 -10.47 -18.49
N ARG A 48 -13.77 -9.46 -19.14
CA ARG A 48 -14.35 -8.11 -19.26
C ARG A 48 -15.66 -8.08 -20.06
N ALA A 49 -15.87 -9.04 -20.97
CA ALA A 49 -17.14 -9.16 -21.69
C ALA A 49 -18.31 -9.57 -20.78
N ILE A 50 -18.05 -10.24 -19.67
CA ILE A 50 -19.05 -10.65 -18.67
C ILE A 50 -19.09 -9.66 -17.50
N TYR A 51 -17.93 -9.20 -17.05
CA TYR A 51 -17.77 -8.26 -15.95
C TYR A 51 -17.07 -6.99 -16.46
N PRO A 52 -17.83 -6.01 -16.98
CA PRO A 52 -17.27 -4.77 -17.50
C PRO A 52 -16.39 -4.08 -16.46
N SER A 53 -15.18 -3.72 -16.89
CA SER A 53 -14.18 -3.06 -16.06
C SER A 53 -13.29 -2.18 -16.91
N GLU A 54 -12.80 -1.09 -16.32
CA GLU A 54 -11.80 -0.24 -16.97
C GLU A 54 -10.45 -0.97 -17.09
N GLU A 55 -9.55 -0.41 -17.91
CA GLU A 55 -8.15 -0.82 -17.91
C GLU A 55 -7.52 -0.60 -16.52
N PHE A 56 -6.64 -1.52 -16.13
CA PHE A 56 -5.85 -1.39 -14.90
C PHE A 56 -4.61 -0.58 -15.22
N LEU A 57 -4.53 0.62 -14.66
CA LEU A 57 -3.46 1.56 -14.93
C LEU A 57 -2.34 1.37 -13.92
N LEU A 58 -1.10 1.39 -14.42
CA LEU A 58 0.10 1.42 -13.59
C LEU A 58 0.84 2.71 -13.87
N ALA A 59 1.45 3.28 -12.83
CA ALA A 59 2.42 4.34 -12.99
C ALA A 59 3.55 3.90 -13.94
N GLN A 60 4.12 4.88 -14.65
CA GLN A 60 5.34 4.66 -15.42
C GLN A 60 6.46 4.19 -14.48
N GLU A 61 7.37 3.38 -15.01
CA GLU A 61 8.52 2.88 -14.25
C GLU A 61 9.33 4.05 -13.67
N GLY A 62 9.62 3.98 -12.37
CA GLY A 62 10.29 5.06 -11.62
C GLY A 62 9.35 6.18 -11.14
N LYS A 63 8.05 6.09 -11.41
CA LYS A 63 7.01 7.01 -10.92
C LYS A 63 5.99 6.32 -10.02
N GLU A 64 6.36 5.19 -9.42
CA GLU A 64 5.52 4.46 -8.47
C GLU A 64 5.07 5.38 -7.31
N VAL A 65 3.78 5.32 -6.98
CA VAL A 65 3.18 6.20 -5.97
C VAL A 65 3.27 5.53 -4.60
N ARG A 66 3.99 6.17 -3.69
CA ARG A 66 4.09 5.77 -2.28
C ARG A 66 3.76 7.00 -1.44
N LEU A 67 2.82 6.86 -0.51
CA LEU A 67 2.45 7.92 0.43
C LEU A 67 2.58 7.42 1.84
N ASN A 68 3.02 8.28 2.75
CA ASN A 68 2.83 8.02 4.17
C ASN A 68 1.33 8.12 4.52
N PHE A 69 0.89 7.38 5.54
CA PHE A 69 -0.51 7.34 5.95
C PHE A 69 -1.06 8.74 6.27
N ALA A 70 -0.26 9.58 6.93
CA ALA A 70 -0.62 10.97 7.22
C ALA A 70 -0.79 11.82 5.94
N GLU A 71 0.00 11.59 4.89
CA GLU A 71 -0.14 12.27 3.61
C GLU A 71 -1.43 11.85 2.89
N ALA A 72 -1.75 10.55 2.94
CA ALA A 72 -2.97 10.00 2.39
C ALA A 72 -4.23 10.51 3.13
N ARG A 73 -4.16 10.59 4.47
CA ARG A 73 -5.21 11.19 5.31
C ARG A 73 -5.40 12.67 5.01
N LYS A 74 -4.31 13.42 4.88
CA LYS A 74 -4.36 14.82 4.47
C LYS A 74 -5.03 14.98 3.11
N LEU A 75 -4.67 14.16 2.13
CA LEU A 75 -5.29 14.17 0.80
C LEU A 75 -6.81 13.91 0.88
N LEU A 76 -7.24 12.96 1.70
CA LEU A 76 -8.67 12.71 1.94
C LEU A 76 -9.39 13.91 2.56
N ARG A 77 -8.78 14.58 3.55
CA ARG A 77 -9.37 15.77 4.17
C ARG A 77 -9.52 16.95 3.20
N GLU A 78 -8.51 17.13 2.34
CA GLU A 78 -8.42 18.30 1.45
C GLU A 78 -9.20 18.11 0.14
N GLU A 79 -9.18 16.91 -0.42
CA GLU A 79 -9.69 16.64 -1.77
C GLU A 79 -10.76 15.55 -1.82
N GLY A 80 -11.01 14.84 -0.71
CA GLY A 80 -12.00 13.77 -0.62
C GLY A 80 -13.44 14.26 -0.44
N PRO A 81 -14.40 13.31 -0.37
CA PRO A 81 -15.78 13.60 0.00
C PRO A 81 -15.90 14.41 1.31
N PRO A 82 -16.84 15.37 1.42
CA PRO A 82 -16.97 16.24 2.60
C PRO A 82 -17.11 15.50 3.93
N GLU A 83 -17.71 14.31 3.93
CA GLU A 83 -17.81 13.44 5.11
C GLU A 83 -16.46 12.97 5.67
N PHE A 84 -15.38 13.04 4.87
CA PHE A 84 -14.03 12.68 5.27
C PHE A 84 -13.15 13.90 5.61
N ALA A 85 -13.70 15.11 5.65
CA ALA A 85 -12.96 16.34 5.98
C ALA A 85 -12.30 16.31 7.38
N ASN A 86 -12.81 15.48 8.30
CA ASN A 86 -12.36 15.39 9.69
C ASN A 86 -11.73 14.03 10.04
N VAL A 87 -11.31 13.23 9.05
CA VAL A 87 -10.62 11.97 9.35
C VAL A 87 -9.32 12.22 10.12
N ARG A 88 -9.00 11.34 11.06
CA ARG A 88 -7.83 11.47 11.93
C ARG A 88 -6.67 10.63 11.46
N ASP A 89 -5.46 11.04 11.83
CA ASP A 89 -4.22 10.35 11.44
C ASP A 89 -3.90 9.14 12.33
N ASP A 90 -4.56 8.99 13.48
CA ASP A 90 -4.33 7.96 14.50
C ASP A 90 -5.38 6.83 14.50
N GLU A 91 -6.27 6.83 13.52
CA GLU A 91 -7.31 5.81 13.30
C GLU A 91 -7.04 5.07 11.99
N ASP A 92 -7.51 3.83 11.88
CA ASP A 92 -7.43 3.05 10.64
C ASP A 92 -8.39 3.56 9.55
N MET A 93 -8.11 3.31 8.28
CA MET A 93 -9.02 3.69 7.20
C MET A 93 -10.21 2.73 7.15
N SER A 94 -11.42 3.29 6.98
CA SER A 94 -12.55 2.46 6.56
C SER A 94 -12.45 2.13 5.07
N THR A 95 -13.08 1.04 4.63
CA THR A 95 -13.15 0.68 3.20
C THR A 95 -13.67 1.81 2.30
N ALA A 96 -14.60 2.63 2.79
CA ALA A 96 -15.10 3.78 2.03
C ALA A 96 -14.03 4.88 1.86
N GLN A 97 -13.17 5.08 2.86
CA GLN A 97 -12.06 6.02 2.81
C GLN A 97 -10.95 5.52 1.88
N GLU A 98 -10.60 4.23 1.95
CA GLU A 98 -9.65 3.60 1.03
C GLU A 98 -10.12 3.75 -0.42
N LYS A 99 -11.42 3.50 -0.67
CA LYS A 99 -11.99 3.63 -2.01
C LYS A 99 -11.94 5.05 -2.54
N ALA A 100 -12.27 6.03 -1.69
CA ALA A 100 -12.21 7.44 -2.04
C ALA A 100 -10.76 7.89 -2.30
N LEU A 101 -9.82 7.45 -1.49
CA LEU A 101 -8.40 7.72 -1.67
C LEU A 101 -7.90 7.13 -3.00
N GLY A 102 -8.23 5.88 -3.30
CA GLY A 102 -7.88 5.25 -4.57
C GLY A 102 -8.39 6.03 -5.78
N ALA A 103 -9.60 6.60 -5.71
CA ALA A 103 -10.12 7.47 -6.76
C ALA A 103 -9.33 8.79 -6.90
N LEU A 104 -8.91 9.41 -5.79
CA LEU A 104 -8.05 10.60 -5.81
C LEU A 104 -6.67 10.30 -6.39
N ILE A 105 -6.06 9.17 -5.99
CA ILE A 105 -4.77 8.73 -6.52
C ILE A 105 -4.86 8.45 -8.02
N ARG A 106 -5.90 7.75 -8.48
CA ARG A 106 -6.14 7.54 -9.91
C ARG A 106 -6.24 8.86 -10.66
N LYS A 107 -7.01 9.83 -10.15
CA LYS A 107 -7.17 11.14 -10.79
C LYS A 107 -5.87 11.95 -10.85
N LYS A 108 -5.07 11.93 -9.77
CA LYS A 108 -3.89 12.78 -9.62
C LYS A 108 -2.63 12.20 -10.25
N TYR A 109 -2.49 10.87 -10.22
CA TYR A 109 -1.27 10.17 -10.63
C TYR A 109 -1.48 9.15 -11.75
N ASN A 110 -2.71 8.97 -12.23
CA ASN A 110 -3.05 8.05 -13.33
C ASN A 110 -2.56 6.61 -13.10
N THR A 111 -2.78 6.10 -11.89
CA THR A 111 -2.44 4.72 -11.48
C THR A 111 -3.56 4.13 -10.64
N ASP A 112 -3.80 2.82 -10.78
CA ASP A 112 -4.68 2.03 -9.91
C ASP A 112 -3.91 1.34 -8.78
N PHE A 113 -2.58 1.42 -8.78
CA PHE A 113 -1.71 0.77 -7.80
C PHE A 113 -0.85 1.80 -7.09
N TYR A 114 -0.82 1.73 -5.75
CA TYR A 114 0.00 2.58 -4.89
C TYR A 114 0.28 1.89 -3.55
N VAL A 115 1.27 2.42 -2.84
CA VAL A 115 1.66 1.96 -1.50
C VAL A 115 1.28 3.01 -0.47
N LEU A 116 0.65 2.57 0.62
CA LEU A 116 0.58 3.34 1.85
C LEU A 116 1.65 2.83 2.81
N ASP A 117 2.40 3.74 3.40
CA ASP A 117 3.48 3.45 4.34
C ASP A 117 3.24 4.20 5.65
N LYS A 118 3.95 3.85 6.72
CA LYS A 118 3.94 4.61 7.99
C LYS A 118 2.56 4.69 8.66
N PHE A 119 1.86 3.56 8.76
CA PHE A 119 0.57 3.44 9.44
C PHE A 119 0.65 3.82 10.94
N PRO A 120 -0.44 4.33 11.54
CA PRO A 120 -0.45 4.65 12.96
C PRO A 120 -0.34 3.36 13.78
N ILE A 121 0.60 3.32 14.72
CA ILE A 121 0.89 2.11 15.51
C ILE A 121 -0.34 1.63 16.30
N SER A 122 -1.22 2.55 16.70
CA SER A 122 -2.49 2.31 17.39
C SER A 122 -3.48 1.46 16.59
N SER A 123 -3.39 1.47 15.27
CA SER A 123 -4.26 0.71 14.37
C SER A 123 -3.76 -0.72 14.09
N LEU A 124 -2.53 -1.03 14.51
CA LEU A 124 -1.85 -2.26 14.10
C LEU A 124 -1.86 -3.31 15.19
N LEU A 125 -1.56 -4.54 14.78
CA LEU A 125 -1.38 -5.67 15.68
C LEU A 125 -0.08 -5.53 16.49
N PHE A 126 -0.02 -6.22 17.64
CA PHE A 126 1.04 -6.08 18.65
C PHE A 126 2.48 -6.34 18.15
N TYR A 127 2.66 -6.99 16.99
CA TYR A 127 3.97 -7.29 16.42
C TYR A 127 4.48 -6.19 15.46
N ALA A 128 3.68 -5.15 15.22
CA ALA A 128 4.10 -4.02 14.40
C ALA A 128 5.31 -3.33 15.04
N THR A 129 6.32 -3.02 14.21
CA THR A 129 7.54 -2.36 14.67
C THR A 129 7.36 -0.85 14.59
N PRO A 130 7.50 -0.10 15.70
CA PRO A 130 7.47 1.36 15.68
C PRO A 130 8.54 1.97 14.76
N GLY A 131 8.26 3.14 14.19
CA GLY A 131 9.25 3.90 13.44
C GLY A 131 10.38 4.41 14.33
N SER A 132 11.60 4.46 13.78
CA SER A 132 12.77 4.98 14.51
C SER A 132 12.72 6.50 14.73
N GLU A 133 12.10 7.24 13.80
CA GLU A 133 11.95 8.70 13.86
C GLU A 133 10.67 9.14 14.58
N ASN A 134 9.57 8.40 14.38
CA ASN A 134 8.30 8.62 15.03
C ASN A 134 7.72 7.28 15.50
N PRO A 135 7.73 6.99 16.82
CA PRO A 135 7.17 5.75 17.36
C PRO A 135 5.67 5.57 17.10
N GLU A 136 4.92 6.65 16.88
CA GLU A 136 3.49 6.59 16.56
C GLU A 136 3.22 6.16 15.11
N ALA A 137 4.24 6.20 14.25
CA ALA A 137 4.15 5.78 12.85
C ALA A 137 5.00 4.51 12.64
N ALA A 138 4.33 3.37 12.48
CA ALA A 138 4.97 2.07 12.40
C ALA A 138 5.70 1.84 11.07
N ASN A 139 6.69 0.95 11.06
CA ASN A 139 7.28 0.37 9.86
C ASN A 139 6.33 -0.69 9.27
N ALA A 140 5.17 -0.24 8.81
CA ALA A 140 4.10 -1.05 8.24
C ALA A 140 3.56 -0.37 6.98
N TYR A 141 3.11 -1.18 6.03
CA TYR A 141 2.68 -0.72 4.72
C TYR A 141 1.60 -1.63 4.14
N ASP A 142 0.74 -1.03 3.30
CA ASP A 142 -0.29 -1.70 2.52
C ASP A 142 -0.09 -1.41 1.03
N PHE A 143 -0.38 -2.41 0.20
CA PHE A 143 -0.48 -2.29 -1.25
C PHE A 143 -1.95 -2.20 -1.65
N SER A 144 -2.38 -1.10 -2.25
CA SER A 144 -3.76 -0.94 -2.73
C SER A 144 -3.86 -1.15 -4.23
N MET A 145 -4.97 -1.76 -4.67
CA MET A 145 -5.35 -1.89 -6.07
C MET A 145 -6.80 -1.46 -6.29
N ARG A 146 -6.97 -0.35 -7.03
CA ARG A 146 -8.26 0.32 -7.29
C ARG A 146 -8.96 0.85 -6.02
N GLY A 147 -8.20 1.32 -5.03
CA GLY A 147 -8.72 1.70 -3.71
C GLY A 147 -9.22 0.46 -3.01
#